data_AF-A0A7S7MUY7-F1
#
_entry.id   AF-A0A7S7MUY7-F1
#
_cell.length_a   1.000
_cell.length_b   1.000
_cell.length_c   1.000
_cell.angle_alpha   90.00
_cell.angle_beta   90.00
_cell.angle_gamma   90.00
#
_symmetry.space_group_name_H-M   'P 1'
#
loop_
_entity.id
_entity.type
_entity.pdbx_description
1 polymer ?
#
loop_
_entity_poly.entity_id
_entity_poly.type
_entity_poly.pdbx_seq_one_letter_code
_entity_poly.pdbx_strand_id
1 'polypeptide(L)'
;MKLSIKFPENLLTHSLLEQRLIPCICKIATEFEIEFLDPLPEAAGTVLEWDRAELEKRAIGGVGGQYSHYAHGRVSLKKVDIDIYQILDLEMFYRLFGWCSILEDGNYAPPGQFWDDE
;
A
#
# COMPACT_ATOMS: atom_id res chain seq x y z
N MET A 1 -6.88 -2.34 8.90
CA MET A 1 -5.53 -2.11 8.35
C MET A 1 -5.20 -0.63 8.43
N LYS A 2 -4.07 -0.30 9.08
CA LYS A 2 -3.65 1.08 9.33
C LYS A 2 -2.21 1.29 8.90
N LEU A 3 -1.84 2.47 8.47
CA LEU A 3 -0.48 2.88 8.20
C LEU A 3 0.03 3.74 9.36
N SER A 4 1.11 3.30 10.01
CA SER A 4 1.87 4.10 10.97
C SER A 4 3.00 4.80 10.26
N ILE A 5 2.87 6.11 10.04
CA ILE A 5 3.81 6.92 9.26
C ILE A 5 3.88 8.35 9.78
N LYS A 6 5.09 8.89 9.84
CA LYS A 6 5.31 10.29 10.17
C LYS A 6 5.61 11.08 8.91
N PHE A 7 4.64 11.87 8.46
CA PHE A 7 4.85 12.81 7.37
C PHE A 7 5.49 14.11 7.90
N PRO A 8 6.27 14.84 7.08
CA PRO A 8 6.73 16.16 7.44
C PRO A 8 5.54 17.14 7.54
N GLU A 9 5.52 17.97 8.59
CA GLU A 9 4.43 18.94 8.81
C GLU A 9 4.59 20.16 7.90
N ASN A 10 4.00 20.10 6.71
CA ASN A 10 3.99 21.20 5.75
C ASN A 10 2.73 21.19 4.86
N LEU A 11 2.52 22.27 4.09
CA LEU A 11 1.35 22.43 3.22
C LEU A 11 1.27 21.36 2.12
N LEU A 12 2.40 20.86 1.63
CA LEU A 12 2.42 19.81 0.59
C LEU A 12 1.85 18.50 1.14
N THR A 13 2.22 18.14 2.38
CA THR A 13 1.66 16.98 3.08
C THR A 13 0.15 17.11 3.27
N HIS A 14 -0.35 18.29 3.63
CA HIS A 14 -1.80 18.48 3.78
C HIS A 14 -2.54 18.24 2.46
N SER A 15 -2.08 18.88 1.38
CA SER A 15 -2.67 18.69 0.05
C SER A 15 -2.54 17.24 -0.44
N LEU A 16 -1.45 16.54 -0.11
CA LEU A 16 -1.26 15.13 -0.44
C LEU A 16 -2.32 14.25 0.22
N LEU A 17 -2.54 14.43 1.52
CA LEU A 17 -3.45 13.61 2.33
C LEU A 17 -4.93 13.81 1.96
N GLU A 18 -5.28 14.86 1.23
CA GLU A 18 -6.62 15.08 0.67
C GLU A 18 -6.85 14.31 -0.65
N GLN A 19 -5.78 13.83 -1.29
CA GLN A 19 -5.88 13.08 -2.55
C GLN A 19 -6.21 11.61 -2.30
N ARG A 20 -6.88 11.00 -3.30
CA ARG A 20 -7.06 9.55 -3.37
C ARG A 20 -6.01 8.94 -4.28
N LEU A 21 -5.67 7.68 -4.04
CA LEU A 21 -4.75 6.89 -4.86
C LEU A 21 -3.37 7.56 -5.03
N ILE A 22 -2.83 8.06 -3.91
CA ILE A 22 -1.52 8.71 -3.82
C ILE A 22 -0.44 7.69 -4.21
N PRO A 23 0.46 8.01 -5.15
CA PRO A 23 1.56 7.10 -5.52
C PRO A 23 2.45 6.76 -4.33
N CYS A 24 2.83 5.50 -4.20
CA CYS A 24 3.76 5.02 -3.19
C CYS A 24 4.56 3.82 -3.71
N ILE A 25 5.51 3.34 -2.92
CA ILE A 25 6.17 2.04 -3.09
C ILE A 25 5.70 1.14 -1.95
N CYS A 26 5.22 -0.05 -2.29
CA CYS A 26 4.88 -1.10 -1.35
C CYS A 26 6.03 -2.11 -1.28
N LYS A 27 6.52 -2.39 -0.07
CA LYS A 27 7.57 -3.38 0.18
C LYS A 27 7.06 -4.35 1.23
N ILE A 28 7.02 -5.64 0.91
CA ILE A 28 6.56 -6.67 1.84
C ILE A 28 7.66 -7.71 2.01
N ALA A 29 8.23 -7.77 3.22
CA ALA A 29 9.01 -8.88 3.75
C ALA A 29 8.33 -9.29 5.05
N THR A 30 9.04 -9.51 6.16
CA THR A 30 8.40 -9.77 7.47
C THR A 30 7.39 -8.69 7.84
N GLU A 31 7.70 -7.43 7.50
CA GLU A 31 6.82 -6.28 7.64
C GLU A 31 6.25 -5.86 6.28
N PHE A 32 5.15 -5.13 6.31
CA PHE A 32 4.61 -4.43 5.15
C PHE A 32 4.88 -2.94 5.33
N GLU A 33 5.75 -2.40 4.49
CA GLU A 33 6.14 -1.01 4.45
C GLU A 33 5.50 -0.28 3.26
N ILE A 34 5.11 0.97 3.47
CA ILE A 34 4.72 1.92 2.43
C ILE A 34 5.68 3.11 2.47
N GLU A 35 6.23 3.46 1.32
CA GLU A 35 7.17 4.56 1.15
C GLU A 35 6.66 5.56 0.11
N PHE A 36 6.80 6.84 0.43
CA PHE A 36 6.55 7.97 -0.45
C PHE A 36 7.88 8.62 -0.80
N LEU A 37 8.09 8.91 -2.09
CA LEU A 37 9.34 9.44 -2.65
C LEU A 37 9.07 10.73 -3.42
N ASP A 38 10.12 11.51 -3.70
CA ASP A 38 10.05 12.70 -4.56
C ASP A 38 9.25 12.45 -5.86
N PRO A 39 8.32 13.35 -6.25
CA PRO A 39 8.09 14.71 -5.74
C PRO A 39 7.16 14.78 -4.51
N LEU A 40 6.81 13.64 -3.91
CA LEU A 40 5.99 13.61 -2.70
C LEU A 40 6.86 13.89 -1.47
N PRO A 41 6.27 14.42 -0.37
CA PRO A 41 6.93 14.45 0.93
C PRO A 41 7.49 13.07 1.28
N GLU A 42 8.83 12.96 1.33
CA GLU A 42 9.50 11.70 1.62
C GLU A 42 9.14 11.21 3.02
N ALA A 43 8.57 10.00 3.08
CA ALA A 43 8.16 9.37 4.32
C ALA A 43 8.05 7.86 4.10
N ALA A 44 8.41 7.07 5.11
CA ALA A 44 8.21 5.63 5.12
C ALA A 44 7.49 5.23 6.41
N GLY A 45 6.61 4.24 6.32
CA GLY A 45 5.85 3.75 7.46
C GLY A 45 5.47 2.30 7.31
N THR A 46 5.03 1.72 8.42
CA THR A 46 4.67 0.30 8.51
C THR A 46 3.16 0.14 8.58
N VAL A 47 2.65 -0.79 7.78
CA VAL A 47 1.25 -1.21 7.79
C VAL A 47 1.02 -2.16 8.95
N LEU A 48 0.02 -1.85 9.75
CA LEU A 48 -0.45 -2.59 10.91
C LEU A 48 -1.76 -3.31 10.58
N GLU A 49 -2.03 -4.39 11.32
CA GLU A 49 -3.28 -5.16 11.21
C GLU A 49 -3.52 -5.70 9.79
N TRP A 50 -2.46 -6.19 9.14
CA TRP A 50 -2.55 -6.89 7.86
C TRP A 50 -2.32 -8.39 8.05
N ASP A 51 -3.00 -9.17 7.24
CA ASP A 51 -2.84 -10.62 7.13
C ASP A 51 -2.09 -10.93 5.83
N ARG A 52 -0.98 -11.66 5.97
CA ARG A 52 -0.16 -12.09 4.82
C ARG A 52 -0.91 -13.02 3.89
N ALA A 53 -1.64 -14.00 4.43
CA ALA A 53 -2.34 -14.98 3.61
C ALA A 53 -3.48 -14.31 2.81
N GLU A 54 -4.11 -13.28 3.36
CA GLU A 54 -5.07 -12.47 2.59
C GLU A 54 -4.38 -11.59 1.54
N LEU A 55 -3.22 -11.01 1.85
CA LEU A 55 -2.46 -10.21 0.90
C LEU A 55 -2.05 -11.05 -0.32
N GLU A 56 -1.50 -12.24 -0.11
CA GLU A 56 -0.96 -13.12 -1.17
C GLU A 56 -2.03 -13.64 -2.14
N LYS A 57 -3.32 -13.55 -1.79
CA LYS A 57 -4.44 -13.80 -2.72
C LYS A 57 -4.65 -12.66 -3.75
N ARG A 58 -4.04 -11.50 -3.52
CA ARG A 58 -4.27 -10.24 -4.26
C ARG A 58 -2.98 -9.60 -4.76
N ALA A 59 -1.86 -9.99 -4.17
CA ALA A 59 -0.54 -9.52 -4.52
C ALA A 59 0.28 -10.68 -5.08
N ILE A 60 0.88 -10.45 -6.26
CA ILE A 60 1.76 -11.44 -6.88
C ILE A 60 3.12 -11.34 -6.22
N GLY A 61 3.55 -12.44 -5.60
CA GLY A 61 4.90 -12.58 -5.05
C GLY A 61 5.97 -12.43 -6.13
N GLY A 62 7.03 -11.70 -5.82
CA GLY A 62 8.23 -11.64 -6.65
C GLY A 62 9.09 -12.91 -6.51
N VAL A 63 9.96 -13.17 -7.49
CA VAL A 63 10.89 -14.30 -7.45
C VAL A 63 12.28 -13.81 -7.03
N GLY A 64 12.65 -14.07 -5.77
CA GLY A 64 13.98 -13.80 -5.23
C GLY A 64 14.26 -12.32 -4.91
N GLY A 65 14.86 -12.07 -3.74
CA GLY A 65 15.19 -10.72 -3.25
C GLY A 65 14.98 -10.58 -1.74
N GLN A 66 15.24 -9.39 -1.20
CA GLN A 66 15.00 -9.10 0.22
C GLN A 66 13.49 -9.05 0.56
N TYR A 67 12.66 -8.68 -0.41
CA TYR A 67 11.22 -8.52 -0.24
C TYR A 67 10.48 -9.60 -1.03
N SER A 68 9.46 -10.19 -0.39
CA SER A 68 8.50 -11.08 -1.05
C SER A 68 7.66 -10.35 -2.10
N HIS A 69 7.39 -9.06 -1.88
CA HIS A 69 6.71 -8.20 -2.83
C HIS A 69 7.38 -6.83 -2.84
N TYR A 70 7.61 -6.30 -4.03
CA TYR A 70 8.10 -4.94 -4.24
C TYR A 70 7.36 -4.38 -5.46
N ALA A 71 6.49 -3.40 -5.24
CA ALA A 71 5.64 -2.87 -6.30
C ALA A 71 5.41 -1.37 -6.15
N HIS A 72 5.25 -0.69 -7.28
CA HIS A 72 4.62 0.62 -7.28
C HIS A 72 3.18 0.45 -6.81
N GLY A 73 2.77 1.29 -5.88
CA GLY A 73 1.44 1.27 -5.30
C GLY A 73 0.73 2.61 -5.43
N ARG A 74 -0.57 2.58 -5.14
CA ARG A 74 -1.39 3.77 -4.92
C ARG A 74 -2.21 3.58 -3.67
N VAL A 75 -2.26 4.59 -2.82
CA VAL A 75 -2.91 4.48 -1.52
C VAL A 75 -3.78 5.69 -1.22
N SER A 76 -4.97 5.45 -0.67
CA SER A 76 -5.82 6.50 -0.11
C SER A 76 -5.76 6.42 1.41
N LEU A 77 -5.49 7.53 2.08
CA LEU A 77 -5.30 7.58 3.53
C LEU A 77 -6.33 8.48 4.20
N LYS A 78 -6.78 8.09 5.40
CA LYS A 78 -7.60 8.92 6.28
C LYS A 78 -6.97 8.97 7.65
N LYS A 79 -6.61 10.17 8.13
CA LYS A 79 -6.04 10.34 9.48
C LYS A 79 -7.01 9.86 10.55
N VAL A 80 -6.54 9.04 11.49
CA VAL A 80 -7.33 8.53 12.62
C VAL A 80 -6.69 8.82 13.98
N ASP A 81 -5.37 8.97 14.03
CA ASP A 81 -4.63 9.39 15.23
C ASP A 81 -3.33 10.13 14.84
N ILE A 82 -2.51 10.50 15.82
CA ILE A 82 -1.15 10.99 15.59
C ILE A 82 -0.32 9.93 14.87
N ASP A 83 0.23 10.28 13.71
CA ASP A 83 1.01 9.39 12.84
C ASP A 83 0.31 8.09 12.41
N ILE A 84 -1.00 7.92 12.67
CA ILE A 84 -1.78 6.76 12.27
C ILE A 84 -2.87 7.16 11.28
N TYR A 85 -2.89 6.43 10.16
CA TYR A 85 -3.82 6.63 9.06
C TYR A 85 -4.54 5.33 8.74
N GLN A 86 -5.85 5.37 8.61
CA GLN A 86 -6.61 4.28 8.02
C GLN A 86 -6.30 4.22 6.53
N ILE A 87 -5.95 3.03 6.03
CA ILE A 87 -5.84 2.79 4.59
C ILE A 87 -7.25 2.53 4.05
N LEU A 88 -7.71 3.34 3.12
CA LEU A 88 -9.01 3.19 2.47
C LEU A 88 -8.89 2.35 1.20
N ASP A 89 -7.99 2.76 0.31
CA ASP A 89 -7.73 2.06 -0.94
C ASP A 89 -6.25 1.73 -1.00
N LEU A 90 -5.91 0.57 -1.56
CA LEU A 90 -4.54 0.18 -1.83
C LEU A 90 -4.52 -0.60 -3.14
N GLU A 91 -3.76 -0.13 -4.12
CA GLU A 91 -3.49 -0.83 -5.37
C GLU A 91 -2.00 -1.12 -5.48
N MET A 92 -1.65 -2.26 -6.09
CA MET A 92 -0.27 -2.57 -6.49
C MET A 92 -0.21 -2.78 -8.01
N PHE A 93 0.81 -2.21 -8.65
CA PHE A 93 1.01 -2.33 -10.08
C PHE A 93 1.85 -3.56 -10.42
N TYR A 94 1.32 -4.39 -11.30
CA TYR A 94 2.01 -5.54 -11.87
C TYR A 94 2.10 -5.38 -13.39
N ARG A 95 3.26 -5.66 -13.98
CA ARG A 95 3.51 -5.48 -15.42
C ARG A 95 2.48 -6.20 -16.30
N LEU A 96 2.02 -7.38 -15.89
CA LEU A 96 1.12 -8.23 -16.67
C LEU A 96 -0.38 -7.93 -16.42
N PHE A 97 -0.72 -7.30 -15.29
CA PHE A 97 -2.11 -7.16 -14.84
C PHE A 97 -2.53 -5.69 -14.63
N GLY A 98 -1.59 -4.75 -14.68
CA GLY A 98 -1.84 -3.36 -14.37
C GLY A 98 -2.02 -3.13 -12.86
N TRP A 99 -2.88 -2.17 -12.50
CA TRP A 99 -3.22 -1.87 -11.12
C TRP A 99 -4.18 -2.92 -10.58
N CYS A 100 -3.76 -3.62 -9.53
CA CYS A 100 -4.54 -4.64 -8.86
C CYS A 100 -4.97 -4.15 -7.48
N SER A 101 -6.27 -4.17 -7.21
CA SER A 101 -6.83 -3.80 -5.91
C SER A 101 -6.41 -4.79 -4.83
N ILE A 102 -5.82 -4.27 -3.77
CA ILE A 102 -5.50 -5.00 -2.54
C ILE A 102 -6.54 -4.67 -1.46
N LEU A 103 -6.83 -3.38 -1.30
CA LEU A 103 -7.88 -2.87 -0.43
C LEU A 103 -8.83 -1.96 -1.19
N GLU A 104 -10.11 -2.06 -0.86
CA GLU A 104 -11.19 -1.19 -1.31
C GLU A 104 -12.06 -0.83 -0.11
N ASP A 105 -12.28 0.48 0.10
CA ASP A 105 -13.06 1.03 1.22
C ASP A 105 -12.66 0.47 2.60
N GLY A 106 -11.36 0.22 2.81
CA GLY A 106 -10.74 -0.25 4.04
C GLY A 106 -10.79 -1.76 4.26
N ASN A 107 -11.32 -2.52 3.31
CA ASN A 107 -11.43 -3.98 3.36
C ASN A 107 -10.59 -4.62 2.27
N TYR A 108 -10.16 -5.86 2.48
CA TYR A 108 -9.56 -6.65 1.41
C TYR A 108 -10.50 -6.73 0.21
N ALA A 109 -9.99 -6.37 -0.97
CA ALA A 109 -10.72 -6.47 -2.23
C ALA A 109 -11.09 -7.94 -2.53
N PRO A 110 -11.82 -8.28 -3.61
CA PRO A 110 -11.88 -9.67 -4.05
C PRO A 110 -10.47 -10.23 -4.36
N PRO A 111 -10.21 -11.54 -4.17
CA PRO A 111 -8.97 -12.17 -4.64
C PRO A 111 -8.71 -11.88 -6.12
N GLY A 112 -7.44 -11.70 -6.48
CA GLY A 112 -7.09 -11.45 -7.87
C GLY A 112 -7.09 -12.74 -8.69
N GLN A 113 -7.55 -12.66 -9.94
CA GLN A 113 -7.54 -13.77 -10.90
C GLN A 113 -6.15 -13.94 -11.52
N PHE A 114 -5.14 -14.17 -10.69
CA PHE A 114 -3.74 -14.33 -11.14
C PHE A 114 -3.38 -15.78 -11.45
N TRP A 115 -4.09 -16.70 -10.82
CA TRP A 115 -3.89 -18.13 -10.90
C TRP A 115 -5.15 -18.71 -11.54
N ASP A 116 -4.99 -19.55 -12.56
CA ASP A 116 -6.11 -20.33 -13.06
C ASP A 116 -6.61 -21.23 -11.93
N ASP A 117 -7.91 -21.20 -11.64
CA ASP A 117 -8.55 -22.18 -10.78
C ASP A 117 -8.46 -23.54 -11.51
N GLU A 118 -7.51 -24.41 -11.12
CA GLU A 118 -7.48 -25.81 -11.58
C GLU A 118 -8.70 -26.62 -11.08
#